data_AF-A0A960IA09-F1
#
_entry.id   AF-A0A960IA09-F1
#
_cell.length_a   1.000
_cell.length_b   1.000
_cell.length_c   1.000
_cell.angle_alpha   90.00
_cell.angle_beta   90.00
_cell.angle_gamma   90.00
#
_symmetry.space_group_name_H-M   'P 1'
#
loop_
_entity.id
_entity.type
_entity.pdbx_description
1 polymer ?
#
loop_
_entity_poly.entity_id
_entity_poly.type
_entity_poly.pdbx_seq_one_letter_code
_entity_poly.pdbx_strand_id
1 'polypeptide(L)'
;MSALLASGLVAASSDSGPVWLLILGPAGAAGLYFGLWQYYRNTGKSHSFERETRVEAKPITGTDRKVNEIKGTTKSGIDGDNKSSHRQRVQRVP
;
A
#
# COMPACT_ATOMS: atom_id res chain seq x y z
N MET A 1 29.50 -24.80 -3.77
CA MET A 1 28.09 -24.68 -3.36
C MET A 1 27.36 -26.02 -3.34
N SER A 2 27.61 -26.95 -4.28
CA SER A 2 26.94 -28.27 -4.31
C SER A 2 27.27 -29.21 -3.13
N ALA A 3 28.49 -29.18 -2.58
CA ALA A 3 28.85 -30.05 -1.46
C ALA A 3 28.07 -29.72 -0.17
N LEU A 4 27.78 -28.44 0.08
CA LEU A 4 27.05 -27.95 1.25
C LEU A 4 25.55 -28.35 1.21
N LEU A 5 24.97 -28.34 0.01
CA LEU A 5 23.61 -28.83 -0.25
C LEU A 5 23.52 -30.35 -0.04
N ALA A 6 24.51 -31.11 -0.51
CA ALA A 6 24.56 -32.56 -0.30
C ALA A 6 24.73 -32.93 1.19
N SER A 7 25.59 -32.22 1.92
CA SER A 7 25.79 -32.43 3.37
C SER A 7 24.54 -32.10 4.19
N GLY A 8 23.80 -31.04 3.84
CA GLY A 8 22.56 -30.67 4.52
C GLY A 8 21.44 -31.71 4.34
N LEU A 9 21.34 -32.30 3.14
CA LEU A 9 20.34 -33.33 2.84
C LEU A 9 20.66 -34.65 3.56
N VAL A 10 21.94 -35.06 3.62
CA VAL A 10 22.40 -36.23 4.36
C VAL A 10 22.20 -36.06 5.86
N ALA A 11 22.48 -34.86 6.39
CA ALA A 11 22.26 -34.55 7.80
C ALA A 11 20.77 -34.54 8.19
N ALA A 12 19.86 -34.18 7.29
CA ALA A 12 18.42 -34.26 7.53
C ALA A 12 17.87 -35.69 7.44
N SER A 13 18.63 -36.62 6.85
CA SER A 13 18.22 -38.02 6.62
C SER A 13 18.78 -39.01 7.65
N SER A 14 19.55 -38.54 8.64
CA SER A 14 20.10 -39.38 9.71
C SER A 14 19.15 -39.50 10.90
N ASP A 15 19.19 -40.62 11.62
CA ASP A 15 18.34 -40.87 12.81
C ASP A 15 18.51 -39.84 13.95
N SER A 16 19.60 -39.07 13.92
CA SER A 16 19.92 -37.98 14.87
C SER A 16 19.97 -36.61 14.19
N GLY A 17 19.45 -36.51 12.97
CA GLY A 17 19.46 -35.32 12.14
C GLY A 17 18.55 -34.20 12.66
N PRO A 18 18.90 -32.92 12.43
CA PRO A 18 18.06 -31.80 12.83
C PRO A 18 16.73 -31.78 12.06
N VAL A 19 15.67 -32.29 12.69
CA VAL A 19 14.29 -32.36 12.16
C VAL A 19 13.76 -30.99 11.70
N TRP A 20 14.26 -29.89 12.27
CA TRP A 20 13.87 -28.54 11.87
C TRP A 20 14.22 -28.20 10.41
N LEU A 21 15.22 -28.86 9.81
CA LEU A 21 15.55 -28.73 8.39
C LEU A 21 14.42 -29.24 7.48
N LEU A 22 13.66 -30.25 7.91
CA LEU A 22 12.52 -30.76 7.15
C LEU A 22 11.36 -29.76 7.13
N ILE A 23 11.20 -28.98 8.21
CA ILE A 23 10.14 -27.97 8.32
C ILE A 23 10.47 -26.73 7.48
N LEU A 24 11.75 -26.44 7.23
CA LEU A 24 12.17 -25.26 6.47
C LEU A 24 11.57 -25.18 5.06
N GLY A 25 11.42 -26.33 4.38
CA GLY A 25 10.83 -26.38 3.03
C GLY A 25 9.36 -25.94 3.02
N PRO A 26 8.46 -26.66 3.71
CA PRO A 26 7.05 -26.27 3.84
C PRO A 26 6.86 -24.88 4.45
N ALA A 27 7.65 -24.50 5.45
CA ALA A 27 7.59 -23.17 6.07
C ALA A 27 7.98 -22.07 5.08
N GLY A 28 9.04 -22.27 4.29
CA GLY A 28 9.46 -21.34 3.25
C GLY A 28 8.42 -21.18 2.15
N ALA A 29 7.84 -22.29 1.68
CA ALA A 29 6.79 -22.28 0.66
C ALA A 29 5.52 -21.55 1.16
N ALA A 30 5.06 -21.87 2.37
CA ALA A 30 3.91 -21.22 2.99
C ALA A 30 4.15 -19.73 3.24
N GLY A 31 5.34 -19.37 3.73
CA GLY A 31 5.73 -17.98 3.97
C GLY A 31 5.78 -17.15 2.69
N LEU A 32 6.38 -17.68 1.62
CA LEU A 32 6.44 -17.00 0.32
C LEU A 32 5.03 -16.81 -0.28
N TYR A 33 4.20 -17.85 -0.25
CA TYR A 33 2.81 -17.76 -0.69
C TYR A 33 2.04 -16.69 0.10
N PHE A 34 2.13 -16.73 1.43
CA PHE A 34 1.40 -15.80 2.30
C PHE A 34 1.86 -14.35 2.11
N GLY A 35 3.16 -14.12 1.95
CA GLY A 35 3.71 -12.79 1.66
C GLY A 35 3.21 -12.22 0.34
N LEU A 36 3.22 -13.02 -0.73
CA LEU A 36 2.67 -12.63 -2.03
C LEU A 36 1.16 -12.40 -1.96
N TRP A 37 0.44 -13.26 -1.26
CA TRP A 37 -1.00 -13.13 -1.04
C TRP A 37 -1.33 -11.83 -0.32
N GLN A 38 -0.65 -11.52 0.78
CA GLN A 38 -0.84 -10.26 1.53
C GLN A 38 -0.53 -9.03 0.64
N TYR A 39 0.55 -9.11 -0.16
CA TYR A 39 0.99 -8.03 -1.03
C TYR A 39 -0.04 -7.71 -2.12
N TYR A 40 -0.53 -8.73 -2.83
CA TYR A 40 -1.48 -8.52 -3.94
C TYR A 40 -2.93 -8.37 -3.48
N ARG A 41 -3.34 -9.05 -2.41
CA ARG A 41 -4.70 -8.92 -1.86
C ARG A 41 -4.87 -7.72 -0.97
N ASN A 42 -3.82 -6.93 -0.75
CA ASN A 42 -3.85 -5.79 0.16
C ASN A 42 -4.45 -6.17 1.52
N THR A 43 -4.29 -7.42 1.95
CA THR A 43 -4.77 -7.87 3.25
C THR A 43 -4.10 -7.01 4.31
N GLY A 44 -4.85 -6.52 5.30
CA GLY A 44 -4.32 -5.61 6.32
C GLY A 44 -4.02 -4.18 5.84
N LYS A 45 -4.25 -3.84 4.57
CA LYS A 45 -4.41 -2.44 4.16
C LYS A 45 -5.86 -2.06 4.38
N SER A 46 -6.10 -1.02 5.18
CA SER A 46 -7.43 -0.43 5.26
C SER A 46 -7.71 0.31 3.94
N HIS A 47 -8.90 0.09 3.39
CA HIS A 47 -9.49 1.02 2.45
C HIS A 47 -9.69 2.34 3.21
N SER A 48 -8.69 3.24 3.20
CA SER A 48 -8.77 4.50 3.96
C SER A 48 -9.72 5.53 3.33
N PHE A 49 -10.65 5.07 2.50
CA PHE A 49 -11.67 5.87 1.83
C PHE A 49 -13.06 5.22 1.98
N GLU A 50 -13.41 4.80 3.19
CA GLU A 50 -14.79 4.48 3.54
C GLU A 50 -15.20 5.29 4.77
N ARG A 51 -15.25 6.61 4.60
CA ARG A 51 -16.41 7.32 5.13
C ARG A 51 -17.31 7.50 3.93
N GLU A 52 -18.49 6.89 3.96
CA GLU A 52 -19.64 7.36 3.19
C GLU A 52 -19.73 8.86 3.45
N THR A 53 -19.17 9.65 2.54
CA THR A 53 -19.31 11.09 2.61
C THR A 53 -20.74 11.28 2.15
N ARG A 54 -21.69 11.35 3.09
CA ARG A 54 -23.06 11.74 2.78
C ARG A 54 -22.95 13.12 2.15
N VAL A 55 -22.98 13.17 0.83
CA VAL A 55 -22.98 14.42 0.07
C VAL A 55 -24.38 14.96 0.21
N GLU A 56 -24.61 15.65 1.33
CA GLU A 56 -25.83 16.41 1.51
C GLU A 56 -25.67 17.69 0.67
N ALA A 57 -26.39 17.75 -0.44
CA ALA A 57 -26.40 18.91 -1.31
C ALA A 57 -27.06 20.06 -0.55
N LYS A 58 -26.24 20.89 0.10
CA LYS A 58 -26.69 22.17 0.64
C LYS A 58 -26.90 23.13 -0.54
N PRO A 59 -27.99 23.91 -0.56
CA PRO A 59 -28.14 24.97 -1.54
C PRO A 59 -26.95 25.92 -1.41
N ILE A 60 -26.23 26.14 -2.50
CA ILE A 60 -25.19 27.18 -2.58
C ILE A 60 -25.95 28.51 -2.68
N THR A 61 -26.29 29.07 -1.52
CA THR A 61 -26.78 30.45 -1.40
C THR A 61 -25.58 31.37 -1.28
N GLY A 62 -25.32 32.15 -2.32
CA GLY A 62 -24.25 33.13 -2.34
C GLY A 62 -24.17 33.83 -3.69
N THR A 63 -23.83 35.11 -3.68
CA THR A 63 -23.50 35.85 -4.89
C THR A 63 -22.07 35.49 -5.29
N ASP A 64 -21.92 34.84 -6.45
CA ASP A 64 -20.61 34.45 -6.92
C ASP A 64 -19.82 35.71 -7.32
N ARG A 65 -18.76 36.01 -6.58
CA ARG A 65 -17.89 37.16 -6.85
C ARG A 65 -16.59 36.65 -7.42
N LYS A 66 -16.35 36.96 -8.69
CA LYS A 66 -15.06 36.71 -9.32
C LYS A 66 -13.95 37.41 -8.52
N VAL A 67 -13.12 36.62 -7.86
CA VAL A 67 -12.00 37.11 -7.03
C VAL A 67 -10.70 37.22 -7.81
N ASN A 68 -10.48 36.35 -8.80
CA ASN A 68 -9.29 36.41 -9.64
C ASN A 68 -9.50 35.73 -11.00
N GLU A 69 -8.65 36.05 -11.97
CA GLU A 69 -8.54 35.39 -13.25
C GLU A 69 -7.06 35.26 -13.64
N ILE A 70 -6.61 34.04 -13.90
CA ILE A 70 -5.25 33.80 -14.37
C ILE A 70 -5.34 33.41 -15.86
N LYS A 71 -4.71 34.21 -16.73
CA LYS A 71 -4.60 33.93 -18.17
C LYS A 71 -3.14 33.69 -18.55
N GLY A 72 -2.89 32.73 -19.44
CA GLY A 72 -1.55 32.48 -20.00
C GLY A 72 -0.51 31.96 -19.01
N THR A 73 -0.92 31.20 -17.98
CA THR A 73 0.04 30.63 -17.02
C THR A 73 0.92 29.55 -17.65
N THR A 74 2.23 29.62 -17.41
CA THR A 74 3.20 28.55 -17.74
C THR A 74 3.57 27.72 -16.51
N LYS A 75 2.94 28.00 -15.35
CA LYS A 75 3.19 27.24 -14.12
C LYS A 75 2.85 25.76 -14.34
N SER A 76 3.74 24.87 -13.90
CA SER A 76 3.55 23.41 -13.96
C SER A 76 2.68 22.86 -12.83
N GLY A 77 2.22 23.71 -11.90
CA GLY A 77 1.42 23.30 -10.75
C GLY A 77 0.58 24.44 -10.18
N ILE A 78 -0.37 24.05 -9.33
CA ILE A 78 -1.29 24.96 -8.63
C ILE A 78 -0.75 25.20 -7.22
N ASP A 79 -0.74 26.44 -6.78
CA ASP A 79 -0.34 26.80 -5.42
C ASP A 79 -1.32 26.16 -4.43
N GLY A 80 -0.81 25.32 -3.52
CA GLY A 80 -1.64 24.54 -2.59
C GLY A 80 -2.15 23.20 -3.13
N ASP A 81 -1.55 22.67 -4.21
CA ASP A 81 -1.85 21.30 -4.67
C ASP A 81 -1.56 20.26 -3.56
N ASN A 82 -2.37 19.21 -3.49
CA ASN A 82 -2.19 18.11 -2.54
C ASN A 82 -1.58 16.87 -3.19
N LYS A 83 -0.88 17.01 -4.33
CA LYS A 83 -0.41 15.87 -5.14
C LYS A 83 0.64 15.02 -4.43
N SER A 84 1.41 15.59 -3.50
CA SER A 84 2.38 14.84 -2.69
C SER A 84 1.75 14.30 -1.41
N SER A 85 0.60 14.85 -1.02
CA SER A 85 -0.09 14.58 0.24
C SER A 85 -1.58 14.32 -0.01
N HIS A 86 -1.87 13.32 -0.84
CA HIS A 86 -3.24 12.96 -1.29
C HIS A 86 -4.25 12.72 -0.15
N ARG A 87 -3.77 12.50 1.08
CA ARG A 87 -4.60 12.30 2.28
C ARG A 87 -5.05 13.61 2.92
N GLN A 88 -4.46 14.74 2.57
CA GLN A 88 -4.88 16.06 3.06
C GLN A 88 -6.07 16.55 2.22
N ARG A 89 -7.17 16.88 2.91
CA ARG A 89 -8.35 17.46 2.27
C ARG A 89 -8.05 18.92 1.91
N VAL A 90 -8.32 19.28 0.66
CA VAL A 90 -8.35 20.67 0.23
C VAL A 90 -9.46 21.37 1.01
N GLN A 91 -9.11 22.44 1.71
CA GLN A 91 -10.10 23.27 2.39
C GLN A 91 -10.82 24.13 1.35
N ARG A 92 -12.13 24.30 1.54
CA ARG A 92 -12.86 25.30 0.76
C ARG A 92 -12.40 26.68 1.22
N VAL A 93 -12.23 27.57 0.26
CA VAL A 93 -11.98 28.99 0.54
C VAL A 93 -13.16 29.53 1.38
N PRO A 94 -12.91 30.34 2.42
CA PRO A 94 -13.97 30.97 3.22
C PRO A 94 -14.96 31.77 2.37
#